data_AF-A0A941ZQF6-F1
#
_entry.id   AF-A0A941ZQF6-F1
#
_cell.length_a   1.000
_cell.length_b   1.000
_cell.length_c   1.000
_cell.angle_alpha   90.00
_cell.angle_beta   90.00
_cell.angle_gamma   90.00
#
_symmetry.space_group_name_H-M   'P 1'
#
loop_
_entity.id
_entity.type
_entity.pdbx_description
1 polymer ?
#
loop_
_entity_poly.entity_id
_entity_poly.type
_entity_poly.pdbx_seq_one_letter_code
_entity_poly.pdbx_strand_id
1 'polypeptide(L)'
;MPRAEQHSGHTLYLALDQGGHASRALVFDAHGRCLTQARAACDVRRSDGERVEQDPDAIVSGLRDCIAAVAAQLGTRCKDIVAAGLVTQRSSVVCWDRSNGVALTPVLSWQDRRAQDWLRGFDNAAGRIHSITGLMLSAHYGASKLRWCLDHVPAVQAAAQSGRLACGPLAAFLLYQLLHERPLLVDSGNAARTLLWNRRTRDWDPELAALFGVPIDYLPRCVPNRYAFGSLPVGLHTVPLTLCHGDQPAALFAAGMPRRDRVYINIGTGAFVQRVFDRDPGAVPGLLTALVLDEGASLCYALEGTVNGAGSALDAISGEHGLDDAELAARLPLWLAECQTPPLFLNGVSGLGAPFWVSDFT
;
A
#
# COMPACT_ATOMS: atom_id res chain seq x y z
N MET A 1 -17.01 -14.65 -21.19
CA MET A 1 -16.27 -13.64 -21.98
C MET A 1 -16.86 -12.28 -21.66
N PRO A 2 -16.11 -11.33 -21.09
CA PRO A 2 -16.62 -9.97 -20.93
C PRO A 2 -16.70 -9.35 -22.32
N ARG A 3 -17.81 -8.65 -22.63
CA ARG A 3 -17.99 -7.89 -23.86
C ARG A 3 -16.85 -6.88 -23.97
N ALA A 4 -16.10 -6.93 -25.07
CA ALA A 4 -15.20 -5.85 -25.45
C ALA A 4 -16.05 -4.61 -25.72
N GLU A 5 -16.13 -3.70 -24.74
CA GLU A 5 -16.65 -2.36 -24.96
C GLU A 5 -15.79 -1.70 -26.03
N GLN A 6 -16.42 -1.34 -27.16
CA GLN A 6 -15.80 -0.57 -28.23
C GLN A 6 -15.46 0.82 -27.70
N HIS A 7 -14.30 0.94 -27.07
CA HIS A 7 -13.76 2.22 -26.62
C HIS A 7 -13.42 3.04 -27.87
N SER A 8 -14.09 4.19 -28.03
CA SER A 8 -13.71 5.15 -29.07
C SER A 8 -12.25 5.57 -28.83
N GLY A 9 -11.50 5.86 -29.91
CA GLY A 9 -10.10 6.29 -29.85
C GLY A 9 -9.85 7.61 -29.10
N HIS A 10 -10.87 8.17 -28.46
CA HIS A 10 -10.82 9.38 -27.65
C HIS A 10 -10.79 9.10 -26.15
N THR A 11 -11.12 7.89 -25.68
CA THR A 11 -11.30 7.60 -24.25
C THR A 11 -10.00 7.68 -23.46
N LEU A 12 -10.01 8.43 -22.34
CA LEU A 12 -8.88 8.62 -21.43
C LEU A 12 -9.19 8.15 -20.01
N TYR A 13 -8.12 7.80 -19.28
CA TYR A 13 -8.16 7.36 -17.89
C TYR A 13 -7.13 8.13 -17.07
N LEU A 14 -7.53 8.61 -15.89
CA LEU A 14 -6.64 9.30 -14.95
C LEU A 14 -6.21 8.34 -13.83
N ALA A 15 -4.92 8.12 -13.66
CA ALA A 15 -4.35 7.40 -12.53
C ALA A 15 -3.66 8.38 -11.58
N LEU A 16 -4.10 8.40 -10.33
CA LEU A 16 -3.41 9.07 -9.24
C LEU A 16 -2.57 8.03 -8.51
N ASP A 17 -1.28 8.25 -8.38
CA ASP A 17 -0.37 7.36 -7.69
C ASP A 17 0.35 8.14 -6.59
N GLN A 18 -0.07 7.89 -5.35
CA GLN A 18 0.59 8.43 -4.18
C GLN A 18 1.56 7.43 -3.57
N GLY A 19 2.84 7.57 -3.89
CA GLY A 19 3.92 6.76 -3.34
C GLY A 19 4.52 7.32 -2.06
N GLY A 20 5.56 6.64 -1.55
CA GLY A 20 6.31 7.10 -0.37
C GLY A 20 7.20 8.33 -0.60
N HIS A 21 7.55 8.63 -1.85
CA HIS A 21 8.51 9.70 -2.20
C HIS A 21 7.96 10.72 -3.22
N ALA A 22 6.80 10.46 -3.80
CA ALA A 22 6.21 11.34 -4.80
C ALA A 22 4.72 11.07 -5.01
N SER A 23 3.97 12.16 -5.16
CA SER A 23 2.62 12.17 -5.71
C SER A 23 2.71 12.27 -7.23
N ARG A 24 1.89 11.50 -7.95
CA ARG A 24 1.83 11.50 -9.42
C ARG A 24 0.41 11.50 -9.92
N ALA A 25 0.19 12.17 -11.05
CA ALA A 25 -1.01 12.04 -11.86
C ALA A 25 -0.58 11.64 -13.28
N LEU A 26 -1.17 10.59 -13.84
CA LEU A 26 -0.87 10.08 -15.16
C LEU A 26 -2.16 9.90 -15.95
N VAL A 27 -2.14 10.24 -17.24
CA VAL A 27 -3.29 10.07 -18.12
C VAL A 27 -2.94 9.04 -19.19
N PHE A 28 -3.78 8.01 -19.30
CA PHE A 28 -3.63 6.93 -20.27
C PHE A 28 -4.75 6.97 -21.31
N ASP A 29 -4.44 6.57 -22.54
CA ASP A 29 -5.47 6.23 -23.52
C ASP A 29 -6.01 4.80 -23.33
N ALA A 30 -7.02 4.44 -24.11
CA ALA A 30 -7.62 3.10 -24.08
C ALA A 30 -6.67 1.94 -24.44
N HIS A 31 -5.47 2.23 -24.96
CA HIS A 31 -4.43 1.25 -25.27
C HIS A 31 -3.34 1.19 -24.18
N GLY A 32 -3.50 1.91 -23.07
CA GLY A 32 -2.53 1.97 -21.98
C GLY A 32 -1.32 2.84 -22.29
N ARG A 33 -1.36 3.69 -23.32
CA ARG A 33 -0.27 4.63 -23.61
C ARG A 33 -0.41 5.85 -22.71
N CYS A 34 0.64 6.16 -21.94
CA CYS A 34 0.71 7.36 -21.12
C CYS A 34 0.85 8.59 -22.04
N LEU A 35 -0.15 9.49 -22.01
CA LEU A 35 -0.18 10.69 -22.84
C LEU A 35 0.45 11.89 -22.14
N THR A 36 0.24 12.01 -20.83
CA THR A 36 0.80 13.07 -19.98
C THR A 36 0.94 12.57 -18.56
N GLN A 37 1.90 13.14 -17.84
CA GLN A 37 2.08 12.90 -16.42
C GLN A 37 2.58 14.17 -15.73
N ALA A 38 2.28 14.26 -14.44
CA ALA A 38 2.84 15.25 -13.53
C ALA A 38 3.30 14.57 -12.25
N ARG A 39 4.29 15.18 -11.58
CA ARG A 39 4.90 14.67 -10.36
C ARG A 39 5.18 15.82 -9.38
N ALA A 40 4.89 15.57 -8.11
CA ALA A 40 5.30 16.41 -6.99
C ALA A 40 6.11 15.56 -6.00
N ALA A 41 7.17 16.14 -5.44
CA ALA A 41 7.95 15.47 -4.40
C ALA A 41 7.12 15.31 -3.12
N CYS A 42 7.36 14.23 -2.38
CA CYS A 42 6.78 14.03 -1.05
C CYS A 42 7.92 13.85 -0.05
N ASP A 43 8.06 14.81 0.86
CA ASP A 43 9.09 14.76 1.89
C ASP A 43 8.74 13.73 2.96
N VAL A 44 9.78 13.05 3.46
CA VAL A 44 9.69 12.06 4.54
C VAL A 44 10.56 12.53 5.68
N ARG A 45 9.96 12.73 6.86
CA ARG A 45 10.66 13.09 8.09
C ARG A 45 10.97 11.81 8.86
N ARG A 46 12.24 11.64 9.21
CA ARG A 46 12.71 10.53 10.06
C ARG A 46 13.26 11.10 11.36
N SER A 47 12.82 10.58 12.49
CA SER A 47 13.36 10.97 13.80
C SER A 47 13.47 9.78 14.74
N ASP A 48 14.39 9.89 15.70
CA ASP A 48 14.53 8.98 16.83
C ASP A 48 14.69 7.49 16.46
N GLY A 49 15.17 7.20 15.24
CA GLY A 49 15.38 5.84 14.72
C GLY A 49 14.10 5.05 14.37
N GLU A 50 12.95 5.45 14.91
CA GLU A 50 11.70 4.69 14.79
C GLU A 50 10.58 5.45 14.07
N ARG A 51 10.61 6.78 14.07
CA ARG A 51 9.51 7.59 13.55
C ARG A 51 9.74 7.91 12.09
N VAL A 52 8.72 7.66 11.27
CA VAL A 52 8.73 7.97 9.84
C VAL A 52 7.39 8.60 9.46
N GLU A 53 7.42 9.89 9.20
CA GLU A 53 6.23 10.73 9.06
C GLU A 53 6.24 11.52 7.76
N GLN A 54 5.05 11.81 7.23
CA GLN A 54 4.85 12.70 6.10
C GLN A 54 3.76 13.73 6.43
N ASP A 55 3.86 14.90 5.80
CA ASP A 55 2.89 15.97 5.96
C ASP A 55 1.62 15.65 5.11
N PRO A 56 0.45 15.43 5.74
CA PRO A 56 -0.78 15.09 5.05
C PRO A 56 -1.26 16.20 4.11
N ASP A 57 -1.07 17.48 4.47
CA ASP A 57 -1.51 18.61 3.67
C ASP A 57 -0.60 18.80 2.46
N ALA A 58 0.71 18.59 2.63
CA ALA A 58 1.66 18.60 1.51
C ALA A 58 1.35 17.48 0.50
N ILE A 59 0.97 16.28 0.97
CA ILE A 59 0.56 15.17 0.10
C ILE A 59 -0.68 15.55 -0.72
N VAL A 60 -1.72 16.10 -0.05
CA VAL A 60 -2.96 16.50 -0.69
C VAL A 60 -2.72 17.62 -1.70
N SER A 61 -1.92 18.64 -1.35
CA SER A 61 -1.52 19.71 -2.26
C SER A 61 -0.79 19.15 -3.46
N GLY A 62 0.22 18.30 -3.25
CA GLY A 62 1.01 17.71 -4.33
C GLY A 62 0.16 16.90 -5.32
N LEU A 63 -0.86 16.16 -4.84
CA LEU A 63 -1.81 15.47 -5.73
C LEU A 63 -2.69 16.46 -6.51
N ARG A 64 -3.22 17.50 -5.87
CA ARG A 64 -4.01 18.55 -6.54
C ARG A 64 -3.18 19.28 -7.60
N ASP A 65 -1.93 19.59 -7.30
CA ASP A 65 -0.99 20.24 -8.23
C ASP A 65 -0.71 19.33 -9.44
N CYS A 66 -0.51 18.02 -9.21
CA CYS A 66 -0.35 17.05 -10.29
C CYS A 66 -1.61 16.95 -11.17
N ILE A 67 -2.80 16.92 -10.56
CA ILE A 67 -4.08 16.90 -11.27
C ILE A 67 -4.24 18.17 -12.12
N ALA A 68 -3.97 19.34 -11.54
CA ALA A 68 -4.05 20.61 -12.26
C ALA A 68 -3.06 20.66 -13.42
N ALA A 69 -1.84 20.16 -13.23
CA ALA A 69 -0.81 20.13 -14.27
C ALA A 69 -1.19 19.23 -15.45
N VAL A 70 -1.68 18.00 -15.20
CA VAL A 70 -2.13 17.12 -16.31
C VAL A 70 -3.38 17.68 -16.99
N ALA A 71 -4.28 18.32 -16.24
CA ALA A 71 -5.46 18.97 -16.81
C ALA A 71 -5.08 20.13 -17.74
N ALA A 72 -4.12 20.97 -17.34
CA ALA A 72 -3.59 22.05 -18.16
C ALA A 72 -2.92 21.52 -19.44
N GLN A 73 -2.17 20.42 -19.35
CA GLN A 73 -1.52 19.80 -20.51
C GLN A 73 -2.53 19.17 -21.49
N LEU A 74 -3.64 18.63 -21.00
CA LEU A 74 -4.71 18.07 -21.84
C LEU A 74 -5.62 19.12 -22.47
N GLY A 75 -5.83 20.26 -21.81
CA GLY A 75 -6.78 21.28 -22.24
C GLY A 75 -8.20 20.72 -22.40
N THR A 76 -8.81 20.91 -23.57
CA THR A 76 -10.19 20.48 -23.85
C THR A 76 -10.38 18.96 -23.84
N ARG A 77 -9.30 18.18 -23.90
CA ARG A 77 -9.35 16.71 -23.82
C ARG A 77 -9.61 16.18 -22.41
N CYS A 78 -9.62 17.03 -21.38
CA CYS A 78 -10.06 16.63 -20.05
C CYS A 78 -11.47 16.03 -20.04
N LYS A 79 -12.36 16.48 -20.96
CA LYS A 79 -13.71 15.93 -21.14
C LYS A 79 -13.72 14.46 -21.57
N ASP A 80 -12.61 13.97 -22.13
CA ASP A 80 -12.49 12.61 -22.62
C ASP A 80 -12.03 11.64 -21.52
N ILE A 81 -11.72 12.14 -20.31
CA ILE A 81 -11.39 11.31 -19.15
C ILE A 81 -12.70 10.73 -18.59
N VAL A 82 -12.88 9.42 -18.76
CA VAL A 82 -14.13 8.75 -18.37
C VAL A 82 -14.09 8.18 -16.96
N ALA A 83 -12.90 7.94 -16.40
CA ALA A 83 -12.73 7.43 -15.06
C ALA A 83 -11.36 7.79 -14.47
N ALA A 84 -11.33 7.89 -13.14
CA ALA A 84 -10.11 8.03 -12.35
C ALA A 84 -9.91 6.84 -11.40
N GLY A 85 -8.65 6.53 -11.10
CA GLY A 85 -8.25 5.57 -10.08
C GLY A 85 -7.22 6.17 -9.12
N LEU A 86 -7.30 5.81 -7.84
CA LEU A 86 -6.33 6.18 -6.81
C LEU A 86 -5.54 4.96 -6.35
N VAL A 87 -4.22 5.04 -6.50
CA VAL A 87 -3.25 4.08 -5.97
C VAL A 87 -2.47 4.74 -4.85
N THR A 88 -2.28 4.05 -3.72
CA THR A 88 -1.57 4.62 -2.57
C THR A 88 -0.52 3.66 -2.00
N GLN A 89 0.54 4.25 -1.44
CA GLN A 89 1.37 3.56 -0.47
C GLN A 89 0.50 2.94 0.62
N ARG A 90 0.70 1.64 0.85
CA ARG A 90 -0.11 0.86 1.80
C ARG A 90 0.43 0.97 3.22
N SER A 91 -0.36 0.52 4.18
CA SER A 91 -0.02 0.40 5.62
C SER A 91 0.26 1.73 6.34
N SER A 92 0.38 2.84 5.63
CA SER A 92 0.43 4.20 6.19
C SER A 92 -0.96 4.64 6.67
N VAL A 93 -1.02 5.29 7.84
CA VAL A 93 -2.29 5.69 8.48
C VAL A 93 -2.29 7.16 8.89
N VAL A 94 -3.48 7.73 9.05
CA VAL A 94 -3.69 9.12 9.47
C VAL A 94 -4.99 9.23 10.28
N CYS A 95 -5.03 10.17 11.23
CA CYS A 95 -6.23 10.56 11.95
C CYS A 95 -6.65 11.97 11.51
N TRP A 96 -7.94 12.20 11.29
CA TRP A 96 -8.49 13.49 10.89
C TRP A 96 -9.85 13.77 11.54
N ASP A 97 -10.25 15.03 11.59
CA ASP A 97 -11.59 15.42 11.99
C ASP A 97 -12.56 15.26 10.81
N ARG A 98 -13.52 14.34 10.95
CA ARG A 98 -14.47 13.96 9.89
C ARG A 98 -15.51 15.04 9.58
N SER A 99 -15.59 16.12 10.37
CA SER A 99 -16.52 17.23 10.07
C SER A 99 -15.93 18.26 9.12
N ASN A 100 -14.60 18.39 9.08
CA ASN A 100 -13.92 19.46 8.34
C ASN A 100 -12.71 19.00 7.50
N GLY A 101 -12.23 17.76 7.70
CA GLY A 101 -11.09 17.20 6.96
C GLY A 101 -9.72 17.57 7.50
N VAL A 102 -9.63 18.30 8.61
CA VAL A 102 -8.35 18.71 9.20
C VAL A 102 -7.63 17.48 9.72
N ALA A 103 -6.40 17.26 9.24
CA ALA A 103 -5.54 16.21 9.76
C ALA A 103 -5.16 16.52 11.22
N LEU A 104 -5.30 15.52 12.08
CA LEU A 104 -4.98 15.60 13.51
C LEU A 104 -3.60 15.00 13.82
N THR A 105 -3.04 14.27 12.87
CA THR A 105 -1.72 13.64 12.94
C THR A 105 -0.98 13.83 11.62
N PRO A 106 0.35 13.71 11.60
CA PRO A 106 1.05 13.39 10.36
C PRO A 106 0.54 12.07 9.77
N VAL A 107 0.89 11.81 8.50
CA VAL A 107 0.79 10.46 7.96
C VAL A 107 1.90 9.62 8.58
N LEU A 108 1.52 8.59 9.33
CA LEU A 108 2.44 7.65 9.94
C LEU A 108 2.74 6.54 8.93
N SER A 109 3.98 6.51 8.45
CA SER A 109 4.41 5.64 7.35
C SER A 109 4.36 4.16 7.74
N TRP A 110 4.30 3.29 6.72
CA TRP A 110 4.55 1.85 6.85
C TRP A 110 5.94 1.51 7.43
N GLN A 111 6.88 2.45 7.39
CA GLN A 111 8.22 2.31 7.99
C GLN A 111 8.27 2.71 9.47
N ASP A 112 7.21 3.31 9.99
CA ASP A 112 7.18 3.80 11.37
C ASP A 112 7.06 2.62 12.35
N ARG A 113 7.96 2.61 13.35
CA ARG A 113 8.12 1.55 14.34
C ARG A 113 7.85 2.01 15.76
N ARG A 114 7.36 3.24 15.98
CA ARG A 114 7.21 3.84 17.33
C ARG A 114 6.36 3.03 18.32
N ALA A 115 5.52 2.13 17.80
CA ALA A 115 4.60 1.30 18.57
C ALA A 115 4.92 -0.20 18.42
N GLN A 116 6.15 -0.54 18.06
CA GLN A 116 6.59 -1.94 17.91
C GLN A 116 6.62 -2.67 19.26
N ASP A 117 7.11 -2.03 20.32
CA ASP A 117 7.16 -2.67 21.64
C ASP A 117 5.79 -2.97 22.20
N TRP A 118 4.82 -2.08 21.96
CA TRP A 118 3.42 -2.32 22.31
C TRP A 118 2.85 -3.56 21.61
N LEU A 119 3.26 -3.84 20.37
CA LEU A 119 2.80 -5.03 19.64
C LEU A 119 3.27 -6.34 20.27
N ARG A 120 4.41 -6.37 20.97
CA ARG A 120 4.92 -7.58 21.65
C ARG A 120 3.94 -8.10 22.70
N GLY A 121 3.07 -7.25 23.23
CA GLY A 121 1.98 -7.65 24.12
C GLY A 121 0.96 -8.61 23.50
N PHE A 122 0.99 -8.80 22.18
CA PHE A 122 0.04 -9.63 21.43
C PHE A 122 0.67 -10.89 20.81
N ASP A 123 1.89 -11.27 21.19
CA ASP A 123 2.57 -12.45 20.65
C ASP A 123 1.76 -13.74 20.85
N ASN A 124 1.08 -13.88 21.99
CA ASN A 124 0.18 -15.02 22.25
C ASN A 124 -1.03 -15.08 21.31
N ALA A 125 -1.43 -13.95 20.72
CA ALA A 125 -2.51 -13.84 19.75
C ALA A 125 -2.01 -13.86 18.30
N ALA A 126 -0.70 -13.88 18.04
CA ALA A 126 -0.12 -13.74 16.70
C ALA A 126 -0.67 -14.78 15.71
N GLY A 127 -0.79 -16.05 16.12
CA GLY A 127 -1.38 -17.10 15.29
C GLY A 127 -2.85 -16.84 14.94
N ARG A 128 -3.64 -16.32 15.88
CA ARG A 128 -5.05 -15.95 15.65
C ARG A 128 -5.15 -14.75 14.70
N ILE A 129 -4.37 -13.70 14.94
CA ILE A 129 -4.28 -12.51 14.09
C ILE A 129 -3.90 -12.92 12.67
N HIS A 130 -2.90 -13.78 12.52
CA HIS A 130 -2.48 -14.31 11.21
C HIS A 130 -3.60 -15.11 10.54
N SER A 131 -4.31 -15.94 11.30
CA SER A 131 -5.43 -16.72 10.75
C SER A 131 -6.57 -15.83 10.21
N ILE A 132 -6.84 -14.68 10.84
CA ILE A 132 -7.91 -13.75 10.45
C ILE A 132 -7.45 -12.84 9.30
N THR A 133 -6.27 -12.25 9.43
CA THR A 133 -5.81 -11.17 8.55
C THR A 133 -4.96 -11.67 7.38
N GLY A 134 -4.32 -12.83 7.52
CA GLY A 134 -3.28 -13.29 6.60
C GLY A 134 -1.91 -12.60 6.80
N LEU A 135 -1.79 -11.70 7.78
CA LEU A 135 -0.59 -10.91 8.04
C LEU A 135 0.17 -11.43 9.26
N MET A 136 1.48 -11.15 9.33
CA MET A 136 2.25 -11.34 10.55
C MET A 136 2.07 -10.14 11.50
N LEU A 137 2.24 -10.36 12.80
CA LEU A 137 2.22 -9.27 13.78
C LEU A 137 3.46 -8.39 13.56
N SER A 138 3.26 -7.14 13.14
CA SER A 138 4.37 -6.24 12.78
C SER A 138 3.96 -4.77 12.84
N ALA A 139 4.90 -3.92 13.24
CA ALA A 139 4.72 -2.46 13.24
C ALA A 139 4.58 -1.87 11.83
N HIS A 140 4.85 -2.65 10.78
CA HIS A 140 4.60 -2.27 9.40
C HIS A 140 3.13 -1.84 9.18
N TYR A 141 2.17 -2.51 9.83
CA TYR A 141 0.73 -2.35 9.63
C TYR A 141 0.08 -1.27 10.52
N GLY A 142 -1.16 -0.91 10.19
CA GLY A 142 -1.85 0.25 10.77
C GLY A 142 -2.22 0.18 12.26
N ALA A 143 -2.57 -0.98 12.81
CA ALA A 143 -3.23 -1.09 14.13
C ALA A 143 -2.43 -0.44 15.27
N SER A 144 -1.13 -0.73 15.37
CA SER A 144 -0.29 -0.18 16.43
C SER A 144 -0.14 1.34 16.34
N LYS A 145 -0.03 1.88 15.12
CA LYS A 145 0.04 3.31 14.86
C LYS A 145 -1.25 4.01 15.24
N LEU A 146 -2.41 3.45 14.86
CA LEU A 146 -3.72 3.98 15.20
C LEU A 146 -3.95 3.98 16.71
N ARG A 147 -3.62 2.88 17.40
CA ARG A 147 -3.69 2.82 18.87
C ARG A 147 -2.78 3.84 19.52
N TRP A 148 -1.54 3.97 19.06
CA TRP A 148 -0.60 4.96 19.56
C TRP A 148 -1.18 6.38 19.45
N CYS A 149 -1.81 6.73 18.33
CA CYS A 149 -2.48 8.03 18.17
C CYS A 149 -3.59 8.27 19.19
N LEU A 150 -4.44 7.25 19.44
CA LEU A 150 -5.52 7.33 20.42
C LEU A 150 -4.99 7.52 21.87
N ASP A 151 -3.82 6.96 22.18
CA ASP A 151 -3.18 7.07 23.50
C ASP A 151 -2.41 8.37 23.71
N HIS A 152 -1.76 8.90 22.66
CA HIS A 152 -0.70 9.90 22.84
C HIS A 152 -0.96 11.23 22.15
N VAL A 153 -1.96 11.35 21.27
CA VAL A 153 -2.20 12.59 20.52
C VAL A 153 -3.42 13.33 21.09
N PRO A 154 -3.25 14.46 21.83
CA PRO A 154 -4.36 15.15 22.46
C PRO A 154 -5.46 15.59 21.49
N ALA A 155 -5.09 16.00 20.27
CA ALA A 155 -6.04 16.38 19.23
C ALA A 155 -6.92 15.19 18.77
N VAL A 156 -6.35 13.99 18.70
CA VAL A 156 -7.08 12.75 18.38
C VAL A 156 -8.03 12.40 19.51
N GLN A 157 -7.59 12.50 20.76
CA GLN A 157 -8.43 12.25 21.94
C GLN A 157 -9.62 13.21 22.03
N ALA A 158 -9.39 14.50 21.79
CA ALA A 158 -10.45 15.52 21.78
C ALA A 158 -11.46 15.27 20.63
N ALA A 159 -11.00 14.88 19.45
CA ALA A 159 -11.87 14.52 18.34
C ALA A 159 -12.68 13.24 18.63
N ALA A 160 -12.08 12.24 19.31
CA ALA A 160 -12.77 11.02 19.72
C ALA A 160 -13.89 11.33 20.73
N GLN A 161 -13.59 12.13 21.75
CA GLN A 161 -14.57 12.54 22.78
C GLN A 161 -15.74 13.33 22.21
N SER A 162 -15.51 14.09 21.14
CA SER A 162 -16.54 14.88 20.44
C SER A 162 -17.25 14.13 19.31
N GLY A 163 -16.95 12.85 19.09
CA GLY A 163 -17.57 12.04 18.03
C GLY A 163 -17.18 12.46 16.62
N ARG A 164 -16.09 13.24 16.47
CA ARG A 164 -15.63 13.77 15.19
C ARG A 164 -14.39 13.06 14.63
N LEU A 165 -13.77 12.15 15.37
CA LEU A 165 -12.58 11.44 14.89
C LEU A 165 -12.92 10.50 13.73
N ALA A 166 -12.17 10.58 12.62
CA ALA A 166 -11.97 9.46 11.72
C ALA A 166 -10.48 9.09 11.67
N CYS A 167 -10.17 7.80 11.54
CA CYS A 167 -8.80 7.33 11.41
C CYS A 167 -8.73 6.08 10.54
N GLY A 168 -7.63 5.89 9.82
CA GLY A 168 -7.49 4.73 8.94
C GLY A 168 -6.38 4.88 7.93
N PRO A 169 -6.37 4.01 6.90
CA PRO A 169 -5.39 4.06 5.81
C PRO A 169 -5.36 5.43 5.11
N LEU A 170 -4.17 5.83 4.63
CA LEU A 170 -3.97 7.06 3.86
C LEU A 170 -4.97 7.19 2.70
N ALA A 171 -5.29 6.08 2.03
CA ALA A 171 -6.28 6.05 0.95
C ALA A 171 -7.62 6.70 1.34
N ALA A 172 -8.14 6.39 2.53
CA ALA A 172 -9.43 6.94 2.97
C ALA A 172 -9.38 8.45 3.17
N PHE A 173 -8.29 8.95 3.75
CA PHE A 173 -8.07 10.38 3.91
C PHE A 173 -7.95 11.09 2.57
N LEU A 174 -7.24 10.49 1.60
CA LEU A 174 -7.14 11.08 0.26
C LEU A 174 -8.46 11.07 -0.50
N LEU A 175 -9.26 10.01 -0.39
CA LEU A 175 -10.62 9.97 -0.92
C LEU A 175 -11.47 11.10 -0.31
N TYR A 176 -11.40 11.29 1.01
CA TYR A 176 -12.10 12.37 1.70
C TYR A 176 -11.64 13.76 1.26
N GLN A 177 -10.34 13.97 1.02
CA GLN A 177 -9.77 15.27 0.71
C GLN A 177 -9.88 15.68 -0.77
N LEU A 178 -9.88 14.70 -1.69
CA LEU A 178 -9.84 14.96 -3.13
C LEU A 178 -11.22 14.95 -3.79
N LEU A 179 -12.18 14.21 -3.23
CA LEU A 179 -13.50 14.05 -3.82
C LEU A 179 -14.49 15.08 -3.29
N HIS A 180 -15.40 15.52 -4.15
CA HIS A 180 -16.41 16.52 -3.81
C HIS A 180 -17.31 16.07 -2.63
N GLU A 181 -17.69 14.80 -2.61
CA GLU A 181 -18.59 14.21 -1.63
C GLU A 181 -17.95 14.00 -0.25
N ARG A 182 -16.61 14.10 -0.14
CA ARG A 182 -15.84 13.82 1.08
C ARG A 182 -16.23 12.48 1.73
N PRO A 183 -16.17 11.36 0.98
CA PRO A 183 -16.61 10.07 1.47
C PRO A 183 -15.72 9.55 2.61
N LEU A 184 -16.34 8.97 3.65
CA LEU A 184 -15.65 8.16 4.65
C LEU A 184 -15.60 6.70 4.21
N LEU A 185 -14.86 6.44 3.12
CA LEU A 185 -14.71 5.13 2.49
C LEU A 185 -13.25 4.70 2.42
N VAL A 186 -13.02 3.39 2.39
CA VAL A 186 -11.72 2.79 2.09
C VAL A 186 -11.90 1.52 1.25
N ASP A 187 -10.98 1.23 0.34
CA ASP A 187 -10.99 -0.06 -0.35
C ASP A 187 -10.49 -1.19 0.55
N SER A 188 -10.96 -2.40 0.26
CA SER A 188 -10.56 -3.62 0.97
C SER A 188 -9.06 -3.90 0.85
N GLY A 189 -8.40 -3.49 -0.25
CA GLY A 189 -6.95 -3.64 -0.42
C GLY A 189 -6.14 -2.86 0.61
N ASN A 190 -6.47 -1.59 0.84
CA ASN A 190 -5.84 -0.78 1.88
C ASN A 190 -6.31 -1.15 3.30
N ALA A 191 -7.59 -1.49 3.48
CA ALA A 191 -8.11 -1.96 4.77
C ALA A 191 -7.42 -3.25 5.24
N ALA A 192 -7.16 -4.19 4.32
CA ALA A 192 -6.45 -5.44 4.60
C ALA A 192 -5.02 -5.25 5.13
N ARG A 193 -4.43 -4.05 5.05
CA ARG A 193 -3.07 -3.74 5.52
C ARG A 193 -3.02 -3.09 6.90
N THR A 194 -4.10 -3.21 7.68
CA THR A 194 -4.24 -2.57 8.99
C THR A 194 -4.03 -3.50 10.18
N LEU A 195 -4.09 -4.83 10.00
CA LEU A 195 -4.35 -5.82 11.07
C LEU A 195 -5.75 -5.73 11.70
N LEU A 196 -6.68 -4.95 11.16
CA LEU A 196 -8.04 -4.79 11.68
C LEU A 196 -9.13 -5.37 10.77
N TRP A 197 -8.73 -5.91 9.61
CA TRP A 197 -9.64 -6.37 8.56
C TRP A 197 -9.58 -7.89 8.41
N ASN A 198 -10.75 -8.51 8.24
CA ASN A 198 -10.90 -9.97 8.15
C ASN A 198 -11.13 -10.41 6.70
N ARG A 199 -10.23 -11.25 6.19
CA ARG A 199 -10.26 -11.75 4.80
C ARG A 199 -11.47 -12.60 4.44
N ARG A 200 -12.12 -13.21 5.45
CA ARG A 200 -13.30 -14.06 5.24
C ARG A 200 -14.57 -13.22 5.17
N THR A 201 -14.74 -12.27 6.07
CA THR A 201 -15.93 -11.39 6.10
C THR A 201 -15.83 -10.25 5.10
N ARG A 202 -14.59 -9.90 4.71
CA ARG A 202 -14.23 -8.78 3.84
C ARG A 202 -14.55 -7.41 4.43
N ASP A 203 -14.50 -7.31 5.76
CA ASP A 203 -14.76 -6.07 6.48
C ASP A 203 -13.91 -5.98 7.74
N TRP A 204 -14.02 -4.87 8.46
CA TRP A 204 -13.43 -4.70 9.78
C TRP A 204 -13.86 -5.83 10.73
N ASP A 205 -12.90 -6.32 11.49
CA ASP A 205 -13.09 -7.42 12.41
C ASP A 205 -13.30 -6.90 13.84
N PRO A 206 -14.47 -7.15 14.45
CA PRO A 206 -14.76 -6.68 15.81
C PRO A 206 -13.83 -7.26 16.88
N GLU A 207 -13.36 -8.50 16.71
CA GLU A 207 -12.43 -9.16 17.64
C GLU A 207 -11.08 -8.46 17.60
N LEU A 208 -10.53 -8.18 16.40
CA LEU A 208 -9.26 -7.47 16.25
C LEU A 208 -9.35 -6.00 16.67
N ALA A 209 -10.44 -5.33 16.30
CA ALA A 209 -10.70 -3.95 16.73
C ALA A 209 -10.75 -3.82 18.26
N ALA A 210 -11.43 -4.74 18.94
CA ALA A 210 -11.45 -4.80 20.40
C ALA A 210 -10.07 -5.14 20.99
N LEU A 211 -9.38 -6.14 20.41
CA LEU A 211 -8.06 -6.58 20.86
C LEU A 211 -7.04 -5.44 20.85
N PHE A 212 -6.99 -4.65 19.78
CA PHE A 212 -6.06 -3.54 19.64
C PHE A 212 -6.59 -2.21 20.22
N GLY A 213 -7.83 -2.20 20.72
CA GLY A 213 -8.47 -0.99 21.26
C GLY A 213 -8.69 0.09 20.20
N VAL A 214 -9.06 -0.26 18.97
CA VAL A 214 -9.38 0.68 17.89
C VAL A 214 -10.87 0.55 17.54
N PRO A 215 -11.75 1.42 18.05
CA PRO A 215 -13.19 1.35 17.78
C PRO A 215 -13.52 1.41 16.28
N ILE A 216 -14.37 0.49 15.81
CA ILE A 216 -14.79 0.42 14.40
C ILE A 216 -15.47 1.72 13.94
N ASP A 217 -16.18 2.41 14.82
CA ASP A 217 -16.87 3.66 14.49
C ASP A 217 -15.92 4.79 14.05
N TYR A 218 -14.62 4.68 14.40
CA TYR A 218 -13.59 5.61 13.95
C TYR A 218 -13.08 5.28 12.55
N LEU A 219 -13.28 4.05 12.08
CA LEU A 219 -12.77 3.57 10.80
C LEU A 219 -13.74 3.93 9.65
N PRO A 220 -13.23 4.27 8.45
CA PRO A 220 -14.03 4.44 7.24
C PRO A 220 -14.76 3.15 6.86
N ARG A 221 -15.91 3.26 6.19
CA ARG A 221 -16.61 2.06 5.69
C ARG A 221 -15.76 1.37 4.61
N CYS A 222 -15.55 0.06 4.77
CA CYS A 222 -14.84 -0.75 3.80
C CYS A 222 -15.73 -1.07 2.59
N VAL A 223 -15.18 -0.91 1.38
CA VAL A 223 -15.83 -1.24 0.11
C VAL A 223 -14.85 -2.00 -0.80
N PRO A 224 -15.30 -2.68 -1.87
CA PRO A 224 -14.41 -3.30 -2.84
C PRO A 224 -13.46 -2.29 -3.51
N ASN A 225 -12.37 -2.76 -4.12
CA ASN A 225 -11.41 -1.93 -4.86
C ASN A 225 -12.08 -1.14 -5.99
N ARG A 226 -13.02 -1.77 -6.71
CA ARG A 226 -13.86 -1.10 -7.69
C ARG A 226 -15.18 -0.69 -7.05
N TYR A 227 -15.38 0.61 -6.89
CA TYR A 227 -16.55 1.19 -6.25
C TYR A 227 -16.78 2.61 -6.76
N ALA A 228 -18.02 3.11 -6.70
CA ALA A 228 -18.30 4.51 -6.99
C ALA A 228 -17.88 5.38 -5.79
N PHE A 229 -16.58 5.72 -5.69
CA PHE A 229 -16.05 6.46 -4.54
C PHE A 229 -16.53 7.91 -4.53
N GLY A 230 -16.67 8.53 -5.70
CA GLY A 230 -17.17 9.90 -5.83
C GLY A 230 -16.61 10.63 -7.04
N SER A 231 -16.71 11.95 -6.97
CA SER A 231 -16.47 12.88 -8.07
C SER A 231 -15.17 13.64 -7.85
N LEU A 232 -14.20 13.44 -8.74
CA LEU A 232 -12.89 14.09 -8.72
C LEU A 232 -12.88 15.33 -9.62
N PRO A 233 -12.61 16.53 -9.09
CA PRO A 233 -12.39 17.72 -9.91
C PRO A 233 -11.11 17.63 -10.73
N VAL A 234 -11.20 17.86 -12.04
CA VAL A 234 -10.06 17.84 -12.99
C VAL A 234 -10.20 19.03 -13.94
N GLY A 235 -9.52 20.13 -13.63
CA GLY A 235 -9.69 21.40 -14.35
C GLY A 235 -11.13 21.92 -14.22
N LEU A 236 -11.80 22.13 -15.36
CA LEU A 236 -13.22 22.53 -15.41
C LEU A 236 -14.19 21.33 -15.44
N HIS A 237 -13.67 20.11 -15.40
CA HIS A 237 -14.45 18.88 -15.50
C HIS A 237 -14.50 18.15 -14.16
N THR A 238 -15.42 17.19 -14.07
CA THR A 238 -15.54 16.28 -12.94
C THR A 238 -15.52 14.86 -13.48
N VAL A 239 -14.65 14.03 -12.91
CA VAL A 239 -14.39 12.66 -13.37
C VAL A 239 -14.76 11.69 -12.25
N PRO A 240 -15.49 10.59 -12.51
CA PRO A 240 -15.79 9.62 -11.47
C PRO A 240 -14.52 8.86 -11.05
N LEU A 241 -14.22 8.86 -9.75
CA LEU A 241 -13.20 8.00 -9.17
C LEU A 241 -13.83 6.64 -8.86
N THR A 242 -13.42 5.62 -9.61
CA THR A 242 -14.09 4.31 -9.61
C THR A 242 -13.22 3.15 -9.12
N LEU A 243 -11.95 3.44 -8.85
CA LEU A 243 -10.97 2.46 -8.39
C LEU A 243 -10.12 3.07 -7.28
N CYS A 244 -9.97 2.35 -6.17
CA CYS A 244 -8.97 2.63 -5.16
C CYS A 244 -8.18 1.35 -4.84
N HIS A 245 -6.87 1.48 -4.78
CA HIS A 245 -5.97 0.34 -4.69
C HIS A 245 -4.71 0.68 -3.88
N GLY A 246 -4.12 -0.33 -3.26
CA GLY A 246 -2.74 -0.26 -2.81
C GLY A 246 -1.73 -0.44 -3.96
N ASP A 247 -0.57 0.21 -3.83
CA ASP A 247 0.51 0.26 -4.84
C ASP A 247 1.08 -1.09 -5.28
N GLN A 248 1.58 -1.92 -4.36
CA GLN A 248 2.23 -3.16 -4.76
C GLN A 248 1.27 -4.18 -5.41
N PRO A 249 0.03 -4.38 -4.92
CA PRO A 249 -0.93 -5.22 -5.61
C PRO A 249 -1.30 -4.69 -7.00
N ALA A 250 -1.38 -3.36 -7.17
CA ALA A 250 -1.61 -2.77 -8.48
C ALA A 250 -0.47 -3.08 -9.48
N ALA A 251 0.77 -3.19 -9.00
CA ALA A 251 1.91 -3.56 -9.84
C ALA A 251 1.78 -4.96 -10.48
N LEU A 252 1.03 -5.89 -9.87
CA LEU A 252 0.75 -7.20 -10.49
C LEU A 252 -0.01 -7.11 -11.81
N PHE A 253 -0.72 -6.00 -12.03
CA PHE A 253 -1.48 -5.75 -13.25
C PHE A 253 -0.64 -5.14 -14.39
N ALA A 254 0.64 -4.83 -14.15
CA ALA A 254 1.52 -4.21 -15.15
C ALA A 254 1.67 -5.06 -16.43
N ALA A 255 1.54 -6.39 -16.31
CA ALA A 255 1.57 -7.33 -17.44
C ALA A 255 0.18 -7.85 -17.85
N GLY A 256 -0.89 -7.13 -17.48
CA GLY A 256 -2.28 -7.56 -17.64
C GLY A 256 -2.83 -8.26 -16.40
N MET A 257 -4.02 -8.86 -16.52
CA MET A 257 -4.69 -9.52 -15.39
C MET A 257 -3.79 -10.63 -14.77
N PRO A 258 -3.61 -10.65 -13.44
CA PRO A 258 -2.83 -11.69 -12.79
C PRO A 258 -3.40 -13.09 -13.06
N ARG A 259 -2.53 -14.07 -13.30
CA ARG A 259 -2.91 -15.44 -13.68
C ARG A 259 -2.37 -16.48 -12.72
N ARG A 260 -3.18 -17.49 -12.42
CA ARG A 260 -2.90 -18.56 -11.44
C ARG A 260 -1.86 -19.57 -11.89
N ASP A 261 -1.59 -19.62 -13.20
CA ASP A 261 -0.58 -20.44 -13.84
C ASP A 261 0.82 -19.79 -13.81
N ARG A 262 0.96 -18.66 -13.11
CA ARG A 262 2.21 -17.90 -13.00
C ARG A 262 2.64 -17.71 -11.56
N VAL A 263 3.95 -17.56 -11.39
CA VAL A 263 4.58 -17.03 -10.18
C VAL A 263 5.15 -15.67 -10.55
N TYR A 264 4.92 -14.69 -9.69
CA TYR A 264 5.42 -13.34 -9.83
C TYR A 264 6.59 -13.17 -8.89
N ILE A 265 7.74 -12.77 -9.41
CA ILE A 265 8.95 -12.56 -8.61
C ILE A 265 9.40 -11.12 -8.86
N ASN A 266 9.36 -10.30 -7.82
CA ASN A 266 9.96 -8.97 -7.84
C ASN A 266 11.25 -9.01 -7.02
N ILE A 267 12.36 -8.59 -7.63
CA ILE A 267 13.69 -8.56 -7.00
C ILE A 267 14.17 -7.11 -7.01
N GLY A 268 14.36 -6.55 -5.82
CA GLY A 268 14.99 -5.26 -5.58
C GLY A 268 15.90 -5.41 -4.35
N THR A 269 15.88 -4.45 -3.42
CA THR A 269 16.61 -4.56 -2.14
C THR A 269 16.30 -5.88 -1.42
N GLY A 270 15.02 -6.25 -1.33
CA GLY A 270 14.56 -7.60 -0.99
C GLY A 270 13.88 -8.27 -2.19
N ALA A 271 13.40 -9.49 -2.03
CA ALA A 271 12.60 -10.16 -3.05
C ALA A 271 11.21 -10.58 -2.53
N PHE A 272 10.24 -10.58 -3.41
CA PHE A 272 8.86 -10.97 -3.13
C PHE A 272 8.43 -12.01 -4.16
N VAL A 273 8.05 -13.19 -3.68
CA VAL A 273 7.56 -14.30 -4.52
C VAL A 273 6.07 -14.45 -4.27
N GLN A 274 5.27 -14.29 -5.31
CA GLN A 274 3.82 -14.23 -5.20
C GLN A 274 3.13 -15.22 -6.15
N ARG A 275 2.05 -15.84 -5.67
CA ARG A 275 1.15 -16.65 -6.49
C ARG A 275 -0.30 -16.25 -6.21
N VAL A 276 -1.08 -16.06 -7.27
CA VAL A 276 -2.47 -15.56 -7.17
C VAL A 276 -3.53 -16.66 -7.12
N PHE A 277 -4.65 -16.36 -6.48
CA PHE A 277 -5.79 -17.25 -6.23
C PHE A 277 -7.12 -16.49 -6.35
N ASP A 278 -8.10 -17.06 -7.06
CA ASP A 278 -9.44 -16.45 -7.21
C ASP A 278 -10.36 -16.60 -5.98
N ARG A 279 -9.81 -17.17 -4.90
CA ARG A 279 -10.47 -17.34 -3.62
C ARG A 279 -9.42 -17.26 -2.53
N ASP A 280 -9.86 -16.94 -1.34
CA ASP A 280 -9.01 -16.93 -0.16
C ASP A 280 -8.30 -18.30 0.02
N PRO A 281 -6.95 -18.35 -0.06
CA PRO A 281 -6.19 -19.60 0.00
C PRO A 281 -6.08 -20.19 1.42
N GLY A 282 -6.64 -19.54 2.44
CA GLY A 282 -6.39 -19.91 3.82
C GLY A 282 -5.14 -19.24 4.38
N ALA A 283 -4.91 -19.36 5.67
CA ALA A 283 -3.64 -18.96 6.26
C ALA A 283 -2.62 -20.08 5.98
N VAL A 284 -1.51 -19.72 5.35
CA VAL A 284 -0.41 -20.66 5.07
C VAL A 284 0.74 -20.33 6.02
N PRO A 285 1.16 -21.28 6.89
CA PRO A 285 2.22 -21.02 7.86
C PRO A 285 3.46 -20.40 7.22
N GLY A 286 3.92 -19.29 7.79
CA GLY A 286 5.11 -18.57 7.33
C GLY A 286 4.94 -17.73 6.06
N LEU A 287 3.80 -17.76 5.37
CA LEU A 287 3.54 -16.91 4.20
C LEU A 287 2.50 -15.84 4.51
N LEU A 288 2.58 -14.71 3.82
CA LEU A 288 1.54 -13.69 3.88
C LEU A 288 0.40 -14.05 2.92
N THR A 289 -0.83 -13.80 3.32
CA THR A 289 -2.00 -13.81 2.41
C THR A 289 -2.44 -12.37 2.21
N ALA A 290 -2.24 -11.85 1.00
CA ALA A 290 -2.58 -10.47 0.64
C ALA A 290 -3.78 -10.46 -0.30
N LEU A 291 -4.73 -9.55 -0.07
CA LEU A 291 -5.76 -9.24 -1.06
C LEU A 291 -5.10 -8.50 -2.24
N VAL A 292 -5.30 -9.03 -3.45
CA VAL A 292 -4.84 -8.43 -4.71
C VAL A 292 -5.94 -7.62 -5.36
N LEU A 293 -7.19 -8.10 -5.37
CA LEU A 293 -8.32 -7.38 -5.96
C LEU A 293 -9.63 -7.87 -5.36
N ASP A 294 -10.54 -6.95 -5.08
CA ASP A 294 -11.93 -7.21 -4.76
C ASP A 294 -12.84 -6.37 -5.65
N GLU A 295 -13.64 -7.03 -6.48
CA GLU A 295 -14.69 -6.40 -7.30
C GLU A 295 -16.09 -6.77 -6.78
N GLY A 296 -16.21 -7.18 -5.52
CA GLY A 296 -17.45 -7.63 -4.88
C GLY A 296 -17.83 -9.05 -5.28
N ALA A 297 -18.02 -9.29 -6.59
CA ALA A 297 -18.35 -10.61 -7.16
C ALA A 297 -17.11 -11.48 -7.45
N SER A 298 -15.97 -10.84 -7.69
CA SER A 298 -14.70 -11.48 -8.01
C SER A 298 -13.64 -11.08 -6.99
N LEU A 299 -12.80 -12.03 -6.60
CA LEU A 299 -11.71 -11.84 -5.65
C LEU A 299 -10.42 -12.38 -6.25
N CYS A 300 -9.32 -11.71 -5.94
CA CYS A 300 -7.97 -12.19 -6.20
C CYS A 300 -7.15 -12.01 -4.93
N TYR A 301 -6.56 -13.09 -4.44
CA TYR A 301 -5.60 -13.09 -3.34
C TYR A 301 -4.23 -13.49 -3.86
N ALA A 302 -3.17 -13.11 -3.17
CA ALA A 302 -1.83 -13.64 -3.36
C ALA A 302 -1.35 -14.28 -2.08
N LEU A 303 -0.73 -15.46 -2.21
CA LEU A 303 0.25 -15.89 -1.21
C LEU A 303 1.58 -15.24 -1.56
N GLU A 304 2.22 -14.65 -0.56
CA GLU A 304 3.49 -13.94 -0.70
C GLU A 304 4.53 -14.52 0.27
N GLY A 305 5.69 -14.87 -0.28
CA GLY A 305 6.92 -15.10 0.46
C GLY A 305 7.83 -13.89 0.31
N THR A 306 8.35 -13.40 1.43
CA THR A 306 9.29 -12.27 1.49
C THR A 306 10.70 -12.78 1.75
N VAL A 307 11.67 -12.30 0.98
CA VAL A 307 13.11 -12.48 1.21
C VAL A 307 13.68 -11.11 1.55
N ASN A 308 14.17 -10.94 2.77
CA ASN A 308 14.55 -9.61 3.27
C ASN A 308 15.77 -9.04 2.54
N GLY A 309 16.83 -9.84 2.39
CA GLY A 309 18.03 -9.47 1.64
C GLY A 309 18.08 -10.15 0.28
N ALA A 310 17.96 -9.38 -0.81
CA ALA A 310 18.22 -9.86 -2.17
C ALA A 310 19.28 -8.95 -2.81
N GLY A 311 18.87 -7.81 -3.36
CA GLY A 311 19.79 -6.78 -3.82
C GLY A 311 20.70 -6.26 -2.70
N SER A 312 20.17 -6.06 -1.48
CA SER A 312 21.00 -5.62 -0.35
C SER A 312 22.08 -6.62 0.05
N ALA A 313 21.88 -7.91 -0.24
CA ALA A 313 22.92 -8.91 -0.02
C ALA A 313 24.04 -8.79 -1.06
N LEU A 314 23.70 -8.44 -2.31
CA LEU A 314 24.69 -8.09 -3.33
C LEU A 314 25.41 -6.79 -2.98
N ASP A 315 24.69 -5.76 -2.51
CA ASP A 315 25.27 -4.49 -2.08
C ASP A 315 26.27 -4.70 -0.92
N ALA A 316 25.93 -5.55 0.04
CA ALA A 316 26.80 -5.90 1.16
C ALA A 316 28.11 -6.54 0.67
N ILE A 317 28.01 -7.56 -0.21
CA ILE A 317 29.18 -8.22 -0.81
C ILE A 317 30.00 -7.24 -1.66
N SER A 318 29.34 -6.38 -2.44
CA SER A 318 30.00 -5.36 -3.24
C SER A 318 30.83 -4.42 -2.36
N GLY A 319 30.24 -3.97 -1.24
CA GLY A 319 30.92 -3.14 -0.25
C GLY A 319 32.10 -3.85 0.41
N GLU A 320 31.96 -5.12 0.79
CA GLU A 320 33.05 -5.92 1.39
C GLU A 320 34.24 -6.10 0.46
N HIS A 321 33.99 -6.25 -0.85
CA HIS A 321 35.01 -6.44 -1.86
C HIS A 321 35.48 -5.15 -2.55
N GLY A 322 34.88 -4.00 -2.20
CA GLY A 322 35.17 -2.71 -2.83
C GLY A 322 34.86 -2.69 -4.32
N LEU A 323 33.82 -3.43 -4.73
CA LEU A 323 33.37 -3.53 -6.12
C LEU A 323 32.22 -2.55 -6.37
N ASP A 324 32.17 -1.98 -7.56
CA ASP A 324 30.95 -1.37 -8.06
C ASP A 324 30.01 -2.40 -8.73
N ASP A 325 28.79 -1.99 -9.05
CA ASP A 325 27.77 -2.85 -9.66
C ASP A 325 28.24 -3.49 -10.98
N ALA A 326 29.02 -2.76 -11.78
CA ALA A 326 29.48 -3.25 -13.08
C ALA A 326 30.59 -4.29 -12.90
N GLU A 327 31.50 -4.05 -11.98
CA GLU A 327 32.55 -4.98 -11.59
C GLU A 327 31.97 -6.25 -10.98
N LEU A 328 30.99 -6.12 -10.08
CA LEU A 328 30.29 -7.25 -9.49
C LEU A 328 29.58 -8.07 -10.57
N ALA A 329 28.83 -7.43 -11.47
CA ALA A 329 28.13 -8.09 -12.56
C ALA A 329 29.08 -8.82 -13.53
N ALA A 330 30.26 -8.27 -13.79
CA ALA A 330 31.28 -8.90 -14.63
C ALA A 330 31.95 -10.11 -13.94
N ARG A 331 32.12 -10.06 -12.61
CA ARG A 331 32.76 -11.14 -11.83
C ARG A 331 31.82 -12.30 -11.50
N LEU A 332 30.53 -12.04 -11.28
CA LEU A 332 29.55 -13.06 -10.89
C LEU A 332 29.58 -14.33 -11.77
N PRO A 333 29.54 -14.24 -13.12
CA PRO A 333 29.59 -15.43 -13.98
C PRO A 333 30.90 -16.23 -13.84
N LEU A 334 32.02 -15.53 -13.64
CA LEU A 334 33.34 -16.16 -13.47
C LEU A 334 33.41 -16.92 -12.15
N TRP A 335 33.00 -16.29 -11.05
CA TRP A 335 32.95 -16.94 -9.74
C TRP A 335 32.04 -18.17 -9.74
N LEU A 336 30.88 -18.09 -10.40
CA LEU A 336 29.96 -19.23 -10.54
C LEU A 336 30.58 -20.37 -11.36
N ALA A 337 31.39 -20.06 -12.37
CA ALA A 337 32.06 -21.06 -13.21
C ALA A 337 33.26 -21.72 -12.51
N GLU A 338 33.98 -20.99 -11.67
CA GLU A 338 35.16 -21.48 -10.94
C GLU A 338 34.80 -22.27 -9.67
N CYS A 339 33.61 -22.02 -9.09
CA CYS A 339 33.18 -22.64 -7.86
C CYS A 339 32.73 -24.10 -8.09
N GLN A 340 33.59 -25.07 -7.74
CA GLN A 340 33.24 -26.50 -7.84
C GLN A 340 32.48 -27.03 -6.61
N THR A 341 32.74 -26.46 -5.43
CA THR A 341 32.12 -26.88 -4.17
C THR A 341 31.69 -25.64 -3.38
N PRO A 342 30.51 -25.07 -3.67
CA PRO A 342 30.07 -23.87 -2.98
C PRO A 342 29.85 -24.15 -1.48
N PRO A 343 30.35 -23.28 -0.58
CA PRO A 343 30.03 -23.40 0.84
C PRO A 343 28.53 -23.15 1.06
N LEU A 344 27.98 -23.68 2.15
CA LEU A 344 26.64 -23.29 2.57
C LEU A 344 26.67 -21.84 3.02
N PHE A 345 26.04 -20.96 2.25
CA PHE A 345 25.81 -19.57 2.62
C PHE A 345 24.34 -19.37 2.98
N LEU A 346 24.08 -18.96 4.21
CA LEU A 346 22.75 -18.56 4.65
C LEU A 346 22.72 -17.04 4.73
N ASN A 347 21.92 -16.43 3.87
CA ASN A 347 21.80 -14.98 3.79
C ASN A 347 20.99 -14.45 5.00
N GLY A 348 21.70 -13.87 5.97
CA GLY A 348 21.12 -13.17 7.13
C GLY A 348 20.99 -11.65 6.97
N VAL A 349 21.17 -11.11 5.76
CA VAL A 349 21.04 -9.67 5.54
C VAL A 349 19.61 -9.23 5.86
N SER A 350 19.47 -8.44 6.93
CA SER A 350 18.17 -8.03 7.49
C SER A 350 17.31 -9.20 8.02
N GLY A 351 17.94 -10.26 8.52
CA GLY A 351 17.25 -11.42 9.08
C GLY A 351 16.63 -12.35 8.03
N LEU A 352 15.96 -13.40 8.49
CA LEU A 352 15.24 -14.34 7.64
C LEU A 352 13.77 -13.90 7.48
N GLY A 353 13.38 -13.71 6.22
CA GLY A 353 11.98 -13.48 5.84
C GLY A 353 11.16 -14.78 5.88
N ALA A 354 10.17 -14.90 5.01
CA ALA A 354 9.34 -16.08 4.91
C ALA A 354 10.16 -17.34 4.52
N PRO A 355 9.82 -18.53 5.03
CA PRO A 355 8.75 -18.81 6.01
C PRO A 355 9.20 -18.66 7.48
N PHE A 356 10.44 -18.22 7.74
CA PHE A 356 11.08 -18.33 9.05
C PHE A 356 10.77 -17.16 10.00
N TRP A 357 10.73 -15.93 9.48
CA TRP A 357 10.45 -14.71 10.24
C TRP A 357 11.35 -14.53 11.48
N VAL A 358 12.67 -14.63 11.28
CA VAL A 358 13.68 -14.47 12.34
C VAL A 358 14.43 -13.16 12.11
N SER A 359 14.13 -12.12 12.89
CA SER A 359 14.73 -10.79 12.72
C SER A 359 16.22 -10.73 13.08
N ASP A 360 16.66 -11.58 14.01
CA ASP A 360 17.98 -11.48 14.63
C ASP A 360 18.98 -12.52 14.06
N PHE A 361 18.68 -13.06 12.89
CA PHE A 361 19.56 -13.98 12.17
C PHE A 361 20.56 -13.18 11.34
N THR A 362 21.86 -13.33 11.62
CA THR A 362 22.96 -12.60 10.95
C THR A 362 23.88 -13.54 10.22
#